data_AF-A0A7R5KDN4-F1
#
_entry.id   AF-A0A7R5KDN4-F1
#
_cell.length_a   1.000
_cell.length_b   1.000
_cell.length_c   1.000
_cell.angle_alpha   90.00
_cell.angle_beta   90.00
_cell.angle_gamma   90.00
#
_symmetry.space_group_name_H-M   'P 1'
#
loop_
_entity.id
_entity.type
_entity.pdbx_description
1 polymer ?
#
loop_
_entity_poly.entity_id
_entity_poly.type
_entity_poly.pdbx_seq_one_letter_code
_entity_poly.pdbx_strand_id
1 'polypeptide(L)'
;MLSRGAAGWRALRWAGRRPRARGLRASPRAWSAMPSWVIDRYGSNEVLRFTRDMVFPIIHFPNEVIIRVHAASLNPIDLSMRSGYGATALNMKRDPLKLKTEETEFPLTLGRDVSGVVMECGLSVSYFKPGDEVWAAIPPWKQGTLSEFVVASGNEVSFKPKCLSHIEAAALPYVGLTAWSALNQVGGLNKSNCSGKRVLILGASGGVGTFAVQLVKAWGAHVTAVCSHDASTLVKKLGADDVIDYKSGNLEEQLKTLPLFDFILDNVGGSTEKWALDLLKKWSGATYVTLVTPFLINMDKLGVADGMLQTGVTVGSKTLKHLLKGVHYRWAFFMPSGPSLDEIAELVDSGKVSLLFCESVQCPVTNSKWRILAFPAGHMMNLTSLFSFPAVHRTLESSLQQAGGASVLPGTHLGENPYKPSIHFHV
;
A
#
# COMPACT_ATOMS: atom_id res chain seq x y z
N MET A 1 53.81 -74.43 34.30
CA MET A 1 53.11 -73.26 33.72
C MET A 1 54.16 -72.19 33.43
N LEU A 2 54.72 -72.21 32.22
CA LEU A 2 54.41 -71.31 31.10
C LEU A 2 55.42 -70.16 31.01
N SER A 3 56.45 -70.42 30.22
CA SER A 3 57.34 -69.44 29.60
C SER A 3 56.57 -68.50 28.68
N ARG A 4 56.90 -67.20 28.68
CA ARG A 4 56.61 -66.32 27.55
C ARG A 4 57.84 -65.49 27.22
N GLY A 5 58.50 -65.90 26.13
CA GLY A 5 59.49 -65.13 25.39
C GLY A 5 58.82 -64.31 24.29
N ALA A 6 59.42 -63.13 24.10
CA ALA A 6 59.20 -62.05 23.15
C ALA A 6 58.45 -62.31 21.81
N ALA A 7 57.63 -61.33 21.44
CA ALA A 7 57.40 -60.96 20.05
C ALA A 7 57.30 -59.43 19.94
N GLY A 8 58.33 -58.80 19.37
CA GLY A 8 58.34 -57.37 19.04
C GLY A 8 57.57 -57.12 17.75
N TRP A 9 56.72 -56.09 17.76
CA TRP A 9 56.06 -55.57 16.56
C TRP A 9 56.41 -54.10 16.36
N ARG A 10 56.97 -53.80 15.20
CA ARG A 10 57.34 -52.47 14.72
C ARG A 10 56.09 -51.62 14.51
N ALA A 11 56.04 -50.44 15.13
CA ALA A 11 55.00 -49.45 14.88
C ALA A 11 55.26 -48.74 13.53
N LEU A 12 54.45 -49.04 12.51
CA LEU A 12 54.32 -48.19 11.32
C LEU A 12 53.56 -46.91 11.71
N ARG A 13 54.26 -45.77 11.73
CA ARG A 13 53.61 -44.45 11.86
C ARG A 13 52.94 -44.09 10.53
N TRP A 14 51.63 -44.20 10.48
CA TRP A 14 50.82 -43.59 9.44
C TRP A 14 50.80 -42.07 9.64
N ALA A 15 51.45 -41.34 8.74
CA ALA A 15 51.35 -39.89 8.66
C ALA A 15 49.98 -39.49 8.06
N GLY A 16 48.95 -39.46 8.91
CA GLY A 16 47.63 -38.95 8.54
C GLY A 16 47.68 -37.43 8.30
N ARG A 17 47.62 -37.01 7.03
CA ARG A 17 47.31 -35.62 6.68
C ARG A 17 45.91 -35.29 7.20
N ARG A 18 45.83 -34.47 8.25
CA ARG A 18 44.56 -33.88 8.70
C ARG A 18 43.94 -33.09 7.54
N PRO A 19 42.66 -33.28 7.19
CA PRO A 19 41.99 -32.41 6.24
C PRO A 19 42.00 -31.00 6.82
N ARG A 20 42.45 -30.00 6.05
CA ARG A 20 42.25 -28.59 6.39
C ARG A 20 40.75 -28.40 6.57
N ALA A 21 40.32 -28.11 7.80
CA ALA A 21 38.96 -27.65 8.07
C ALA A 21 38.70 -26.46 7.15
N ARG A 22 37.82 -26.63 6.16
CA ARG A 22 37.24 -25.50 5.44
C ARG A 22 36.44 -24.74 6.49
N GLY A 23 36.98 -23.62 6.96
CA GLY A 23 36.23 -22.71 7.80
C GLY A 23 34.94 -22.36 7.06
N LEU A 24 33.80 -22.77 7.61
CA LEU A 24 32.51 -22.26 7.18
C LEU A 24 32.57 -20.76 7.43
N ARG A 25 32.80 -20.01 6.35
CA ARG A 25 32.69 -18.56 6.36
C ARG A 25 31.21 -18.29 6.51
N ALA A 26 30.75 -18.09 7.76
CA ALA A 26 29.42 -17.56 8.01
C ALA A 26 29.26 -16.32 7.13
N SER A 27 28.18 -16.28 6.34
CA SER A 27 27.86 -15.10 5.55
C SER A 27 27.89 -13.88 6.48
N PRO A 28 28.34 -12.71 5.99
CA PRO A 28 28.31 -11.51 6.82
C PRO A 28 26.88 -11.31 7.34
N ARG A 29 26.75 -10.83 8.59
CA ARG A 29 25.52 -10.42 9.30
C ARG A 29 24.53 -9.51 8.52
N ALA A 30 24.81 -9.19 7.27
CA ALA A 30 24.24 -8.06 6.56
C ALA A 30 22.81 -8.27 6.02
N TRP A 31 22.20 -9.46 6.17
CA TRP A 31 20.91 -9.78 5.53
C TRP A 31 19.83 -10.29 6.51
N SER A 32 20.09 -10.35 7.82
CA SER A 32 19.10 -10.85 8.81
C SER A 32 18.24 -9.75 9.45
N ALA A 33 18.59 -8.49 9.22
CA ALA A 33 17.91 -7.34 9.82
C ALA A 33 17.79 -6.17 8.83
N MET A 34 16.77 -5.34 9.03
CA MET A 34 16.48 -4.16 8.24
C MET A 34 16.10 -2.95 9.12
N PRO A 35 16.35 -1.72 8.64
CA PRO A 35 15.78 -0.50 9.19
C PRO A 35 14.26 -0.44 9.06
N SER A 36 13.58 -0.14 10.15
CA SER A 36 12.13 0.06 10.20
C SER A 36 11.72 1.06 11.26
N TRP A 37 10.55 1.64 11.06
CA TRP A 37 9.79 2.34 12.08
C TRP A 37 8.70 1.45 12.63
N VAL A 38 8.73 1.26 13.93
CA VAL A 38 7.80 0.38 14.62
C VAL A 38 7.16 1.08 15.80
N ILE A 39 6.05 0.53 16.26
CA ILE A 39 5.49 0.80 17.58
C ILE A 39 5.54 -0.50 18.39
N ASP A 40 5.84 -0.38 19.68
CA ASP A 40 5.82 -1.53 20.61
C ASP A 40 4.59 -1.52 21.52
N ARG A 41 3.78 -0.46 21.42
CA ARG A 41 2.49 -0.26 22.08
C ARG A 41 1.70 0.81 21.35
N TYR A 42 0.39 0.82 21.57
CA TYR A 42 -0.47 1.91 21.10
C TYR A 42 -0.25 3.20 21.90
N GLY A 43 -0.42 4.35 21.23
CA GLY A 43 -0.37 5.64 21.89
C GLY A 43 -0.18 6.85 20.97
N SER A 44 0.27 7.94 21.60
CA SER A 44 0.58 9.21 20.93
C SER A 44 1.81 9.06 20.02
N ASN A 45 2.28 10.14 19.39
CA ASN A 45 3.40 10.08 18.45
C ASN A 45 4.72 9.59 19.09
N GLU A 46 4.84 9.64 20.42
CA GLU A 46 6.03 9.21 21.16
C GLU A 46 6.29 7.70 21.11
N VAL A 47 5.30 6.88 20.75
CA VAL A 47 5.45 5.42 20.70
C VAL A 47 6.18 4.94 19.44
N LEU A 48 6.39 5.83 18.46
CA LEU A 48 7.14 5.50 17.26
C LEU A 48 8.63 5.41 17.56
N ARG A 49 9.21 4.27 17.23
CA ARG A 49 10.61 3.94 17.47
C ARG A 49 11.26 3.48 16.18
N PHE A 50 12.39 4.10 15.86
CA PHE A 50 13.25 3.64 14.77
C PHE A 50 14.13 2.50 15.27
N THR A 51 14.27 1.46 14.46
CA THR A 51 15.14 0.31 14.74
C THR A 51 15.92 -0.05 13.48
N ARG A 52 17.16 -0.54 13.63
CA ARG A 52 17.94 -1.15 12.55
C ARG A 52 17.92 -2.67 12.59
N ASP A 53 17.31 -3.22 13.64
CA ASP A 53 17.36 -4.63 14.00
C ASP A 53 16.00 -5.32 13.74
N MET A 54 15.13 -4.75 12.91
CA MET A 54 13.88 -5.41 12.53
C MET A 54 14.21 -6.62 11.66
N VAL A 55 13.58 -7.77 11.91
CA VAL A 55 13.91 -9.01 11.17
C VAL A 55 13.64 -8.82 9.69
N PHE A 56 14.57 -9.28 8.84
CA PHE A 56 14.39 -9.26 7.39
C PHE A 56 13.14 -10.07 7.01
N PRO A 57 12.25 -9.54 6.15
CA PRO A 57 11.01 -10.22 5.78
C PRO A 57 11.28 -11.55 5.07
N ILE A 58 10.42 -12.54 5.32
CA ILE A 58 10.51 -13.87 4.71
C ILE A 58 9.23 -14.11 3.90
N ILE A 59 9.39 -14.74 2.73
CA ILE A 59 8.26 -15.26 1.95
C ILE A 59 7.72 -16.49 2.66
N HIS A 60 6.53 -16.36 3.25
CA HIS A 60 5.85 -17.46 3.94
C HIS A 60 4.94 -18.23 2.98
N PHE A 61 4.37 -17.53 1.99
CA PHE A 61 3.47 -18.11 1.01
C PHE A 61 4.02 -17.95 -0.42
N PRO A 62 3.83 -18.93 -1.30
CA PRO A 62 4.45 -18.93 -2.62
C PRO A 62 3.90 -17.83 -3.56
N ASN A 63 2.81 -17.17 -3.19
CA ASN A 63 2.23 -16.04 -3.93
C ASN A 63 2.72 -14.66 -3.43
N GLU A 64 3.69 -14.60 -2.51
CA GLU A 64 4.21 -13.35 -1.97
C GLU A 64 5.42 -12.81 -2.75
N VAL A 65 5.63 -11.52 -2.64
CA VAL A 65 6.81 -10.82 -3.16
C VAL A 65 7.42 -9.96 -2.05
N ILE A 66 8.74 -9.87 -2.04
CA ILE A 66 9.49 -8.91 -1.21
C ILE A 66 9.79 -7.69 -2.08
N ILE A 67 9.37 -6.52 -1.62
CA ILE A 67 9.60 -5.24 -2.29
C ILE A 67 10.61 -4.45 -1.46
N ARG A 68 11.68 -3.96 -2.09
CA ARG A 68 12.54 -2.93 -1.52
C ARG A 68 11.81 -1.60 -1.63
N VAL A 69 11.51 -1.00 -0.50
CA VAL A 69 10.75 0.25 -0.43
C VAL A 69 11.66 1.40 -0.86
N HIS A 70 11.28 2.08 -1.95
CA HIS A 70 11.92 3.34 -2.34
C HIS A 70 11.19 4.53 -1.73
N ALA A 71 9.85 4.48 -1.73
CA ALA A 71 9.03 5.45 -1.05
C ALA A 71 7.73 4.86 -0.47
N ALA A 72 7.23 5.52 0.57
CA ALA A 72 5.99 5.19 1.26
C ALA A 72 5.28 6.47 1.72
N SER A 73 3.95 6.44 1.80
CA SER A 73 3.13 7.56 2.32
C SER A 73 2.62 7.32 3.74
N LEU A 74 2.18 8.40 4.38
CA LEU A 74 1.31 8.34 5.56
C LEU A 74 -0.13 8.66 5.19
N ASN A 75 -1.04 7.87 5.73
CA ASN A 75 -2.47 8.05 5.63
C ASN A 75 -3.09 8.33 7.03
N PRO A 76 -4.28 8.93 7.12
CA PRO A 76 -4.98 9.09 8.40
C PRO A 76 -5.10 7.80 9.19
N ILE A 77 -5.30 6.67 8.50
CA ILE A 77 -5.38 5.35 9.13
C ILE A 77 -4.10 4.97 9.89
N ASP A 78 -2.91 5.41 9.45
CA ASP A 78 -1.65 5.14 10.15
C ASP A 78 -1.63 5.82 11.53
N LEU A 79 -2.07 7.07 11.58
CA LEU A 79 -2.14 7.86 12.82
C LEU A 79 -3.22 7.29 13.76
N SER A 80 -4.35 6.87 13.21
CA SER A 80 -5.43 6.22 13.97
C SER A 80 -4.97 4.87 14.52
N MET A 81 -4.38 4.00 13.70
CA MET A 81 -3.86 2.69 14.12
C MET A 81 -2.77 2.83 15.18
N ARG A 82 -1.87 3.82 15.05
CA ARG A 82 -0.87 4.12 16.09
C ARG A 82 -1.53 4.34 17.46
N SER A 83 -2.70 4.98 17.47
CA SER A 83 -3.48 5.27 18.67
C SER A 83 -4.37 4.09 19.13
N GLY A 84 -4.32 2.93 18.47
CA GLY A 84 -5.10 1.74 18.82
C GLY A 84 -6.43 1.58 18.07
N TYR A 85 -6.73 2.44 17.10
CA TYR A 85 -7.96 2.32 16.30
C TYR A 85 -7.97 1.03 15.47
N GLY A 86 -9.06 0.28 15.56
CA GLY A 86 -9.29 -0.98 14.87
C GLY A 86 -8.49 -2.15 15.42
N ALA A 87 -7.76 -1.98 16.53
CA ALA A 87 -6.87 -3.01 17.09
C ALA A 87 -7.61 -4.35 17.28
N THR A 88 -8.83 -4.31 17.83
CA THR A 88 -9.65 -5.51 18.08
C THR A 88 -9.94 -6.28 16.79
N ALA A 89 -10.41 -5.58 15.75
CA ALA A 89 -10.76 -6.20 14.47
C ALA A 89 -9.53 -6.66 13.68
N LEU A 90 -8.46 -5.86 13.71
CA LEU A 90 -7.23 -6.16 12.98
C LEU A 90 -6.47 -7.32 13.62
N ASN A 91 -6.48 -7.45 14.95
CA ASN A 91 -5.90 -8.62 15.63
C ASN A 91 -6.65 -9.91 15.33
N MET A 92 -7.98 -9.86 15.24
CA MET A 92 -8.76 -11.00 14.76
C MET A 92 -8.36 -11.41 13.32
N LYS A 93 -8.04 -10.44 12.45
CA LYS A 93 -7.55 -10.73 11.10
C LYS A 93 -6.11 -11.27 11.07
N ARG A 94 -5.26 -10.83 11.99
CA ARG A 94 -3.86 -11.30 12.13
C ARG A 94 -3.77 -12.73 12.67
N ASP A 95 -4.68 -13.11 13.55
CA ASP A 95 -4.73 -14.44 14.15
C ASP A 95 -6.16 -14.99 14.15
N PRO A 96 -6.65 -15.46 12.99
CA PRO A 96 -8.02 -15.97 12.87
C PRO A 96 -8.28 -17.23 13.70
N LEU A 97 -7.22 -17.96 14.08
CA LEU A 97 -7.30 -19.21 14.84
C LEU A 97 -7.05 -19.01 16.35
N LYS A 98 -6.73 -17.78 16.79
CA LYS A 98 -6.37 -17.46 18.19
C LYS A 98 -5.27 -18.37 18.74
N LEU A 99 -4.26 -18.67 17.92
CA LEU A 99 -3.15 -19.56 18.28
C LEU A 99 -2.03 -18.81 19.03
N LYS A 100 -1.97 -17.48 18.91
CA LYS A 100 -0.98 -16.67 19.60
C LYS A 100 -1.39 -16.51 21.06
N THR A 101 -0.54 -16.99 21.96
CA THR A 101 -0.74 -16.93 23.42
C THR A 101 -0.48 -15.54 24.00
N GLU A 102 0.28 -14.71 23.30
CA GLU A 102 0.49 -13.30 23.63
C GLU A 102 -0.31 -12.43 22.66
N GLU A 103 -1.18 -11.58 23.21
CA GLU A 103 -1.98 -10.59 22.48
C GLU A 103 -1.09 -9.46 21.94
N THR A 104 -0.06 -9.73 21.14
CA THR A 104 0.73 -8.64 20.56
C THR A 104 1.05 -8.84 19.08
N GLU A 105 0.57 -7.86 18.31
CA GLU A 105 0.98 -7.51 16.95
C GLU A 105 2.32 -6.77 16.92
N PHE A 106 2.92 -6.53 18.08
CA PHE A 106 4.13 -5.76 18.25
C PHE A 106 5.40 -6.61 18.09
N PRO A 107 6.51 -6.03 17.58
CA PRO A 107 6.62 -4.68 17.04
C PRO A 107 5.85 -4.51 15.71
N LEU A 108 5.02 -3.45 15.63
CA LEU A 108 4.16 -3.19 14.48
C LEU A 108 4.74 -2.08 13.60
N THR A 109 4.97 -2.38 12.33
CA THR A 109 5.37 -1.42 11.29
C THR A 109 4.13 -0.79 10.67
N LEU A 110 4.04 0.55 10.67
CA LEU A 110 2.96 1.31 10.03
C LEU A 110 3.29 1.62 8.56
N GLY A 111 2.46 2.41 7.85
CA GLY A 111 2.59 2.70 6.41
C GLY A 111 1.82 1.73 5.52
N ARG A 112 0.91 2.28 4.70
CA ARG A 112 0.05 1.49 3.80
C ARG A 112 0.51 1.53 2.35
N ASP A 113 1.20 2.57 1.94
CA ASP A 113 1.63 2.73 0.56
C ASP A 113 3.09 2.36 0.35
N VAL A 114 3.38 1.71 -0.78
CA VAL A 114 4.76 1.48 -1.23
C VAL A 114 4.86 1.77 -2.73
N SER A 115 5.95 2.43 -3.11
CA SER A 115 6.54 2.31 -4.44
C SER A 115 7.99 1.88 -4.29
N GLY A 116 8.42 0.92 -5.09
CA GLY A 116 9.73 0.28 -4.91
C GLY A 116 10.07 -0.70 -6.01
N VAL A 117 11.04 -1.56 -5.71
CA VAL A 117 11.56 -2.55 -6.66
C VAL A 117 11.41 -3.94 -6.07
N VAL A 118 10.92 -4.89 -6.87
CA VAL A 118 10.82 -6.29 -6.47
C VAL A 118 12.22 -6.87 -6.24
N MET A 119 12.43 -7.47 -5.07
CA MET A 119 13.68 -8.12 -4.69
C MET A 119 13.63 -9.63 -4.88
N GLU A 120 12.53 -10.24 -4.44
CA GLU A 120 12.34 -11.69 -4.46
C GLU A 120 10.87 -12.02 -4.65
N CYS A 121 10.60 -13.16 -5.27
CA CYS A 121 9.26 -13.65 -5.56
C CYS A 121 9.11 -15.09 -5.09
N GLY A 122 7.94 -15.42 -4.54
CA GLY A 122 7.55 -16.79 -4.27
C GLY A 122 7.32 -17.56 -5.57
N LEU A 123 7.36 -18.89 -5.49
CA LEU A 123 7.33 -19.78 -6.64
C LEU A 123 6.04 -19.74 -7.47
N SER A 124 4.94 -19.20 -6.92
CA SER A 124 3.66 -19.07 -7.62
C SER A 124 3.42 -17.67 -8.21
N VAL A 125 4.38 -16.75 -8.05
CA VAL A 125 4.32 -15.44 -8.68
C VAL A 125 4.86 -15.54 -10.10
N SER A 126 4.00 -15.29 -11.10
CA SER A 126 4.35 -15.41 -12.52
C SER A 126 4.50 -14.08 -13.25
N TYR A 127 3.84 -13.02 -12.77
CA TYR A 127 3.76 -11.73 -13.48
C TYR A 127 4.83 -10.72 -13.07
N PHE A 128 5.51 -10.96 -11.94
CA PHE A 128 6.57 -10.10 -11.41
C PHE A 128 7.88 -10.88 -11.32
N LYS A 129 9.00 -10.19 -11.51
CA LYS A 129 10.35 -10.73 -11.31
C LYS A 129 11.23 -9.72 -10.55
N PRO A 130 12.32 -10.17 -9.92
CA PRO A 130 13.30 -9.29 -9.33
C PRO A 130 13.76 -8.19 -10.30
N GLY A 131 13.81 -6.95 -9.83
CA GLY A 131 14.15 -5.76 -10.62
C GLY A 131 12.95 -4.99 -11.18
N ASP A 132 11.73 -5.53 -11.12
CA ASP A 132 10.54 -4.82 -11.58
C ASP A 132 10.18 -3.64 -10.65
N GLU A 133 9.87 -2.47 -11.23
CA GLU A 133 9.37 -1.32 -10.50
C GLU A 133 7.87 -1.45 -10.23
N VAL A 134 7.48 -1.49 -8.97
CA VAL A 134 6.12 -1.79 -8.52
C VAL A 134 5.60 -0.77 -7.52
N TRP A 135 4.28 -0.79 -7.34
CA TRP A 135 3.59 -0.11 -6.26
C TRP A 135 2.50 -1.01 -5.68
N ALA A 136 2.11 -0.75 -4.44
CA ALA A 136 1.06 -1.50 -3.74
C ALA A 136 0.46 -0.70 -2.59
N ALA A 137 -0.75 -1.08 -2.20
CA ALA A 137 -1.36 -0.68 -0.93
C ALA A 137 -1.51 -1.90 -0.03
N ILE A 138 -0.77 -1.92 1.08
CA ILE A 138 -0.71 -3.04 2.01
C ILE A 138 -1.93 -3.02 2.95
N PRO A 139 -2.66 -4.14 3.09
CA PRO A 139 -3.81 -4.18 3.98
C PRO A 139 -3.45 -3.91 5.45
N PRO A 140 -4.33 -3.24 6.22
CA PRO A 140 -4.01 -2.77 7.59
C PRO A 140 -3.65 -3.86 8.62
N TRP A 141 -3.99 -5.12 8.37
CA TRP A 141 -3.65 -6.23 9.25
C TRP A 141 -2.24 -6.80 9.00
N LYS A 142 -1.58 -6.48 7.88
CA LYS A 142 -0.19 -6.89 7.59
C LYS A 142 0.84 -5.90 8.16
N GLN A 143 2.10 -6.30 8.21
CA GLN A 143 3.22 -5.40 8.50
C GLN A 143 3.35 -4.35 7.39
N GLY A 144 3.56 -3.09 7.78
CA GLY A 144 3.51 -1.93 6.89
C GLY A 144 4.79 -1.63 6.11
N THR A 145 4.76 -0.47 5.46
CA THR A 145 5.75 -0.02 4.46
C THR A 145 6.75 1.00 4.98
N LEU A 146 6.67 1.43 6.26
CA LEU A 146 7.69 2.26 6.90
C LEU A 146 8.92 1.43 7.32
N SER A 147 9.46 0.68 6.36
CA SER A 147 10.59 -0.25 6.50
C SER A 147 11.39 -0.29 5.20
N GLU A 148 12.63 -0.76 5.25
CA GLU A 148 13.45 -0.90 4.03
C GLU A 148 12.87 -1.95 3.05
N PHE A 149 12.22 -2.98 3.58
CA PHE A 149 11.56 -4.02 2.80
C PHE A 149 10.16 -4.31 3.33
N VAL A 150 9.25 -4.71 2.43
CA VAL A 150 7.88 -5.11 2.79
C VAL A 150 7.47 -6.34 1.99
N VAL A 151 6.66 -7.20 2.62
CA VAL A 151 6.04 -8.35 1.95
C VAL A 151 4.64 -7.97 1.49
N ALA A 152 4.33 -8.26 0.22
CA ALA A 152 2.99 -8.11 -0.33
C ALA A 152 2.58 -9.42 -1.02
N SER A 153 1.28 -9.70 -1.07
CA SER A 153 0.78 -10.78 -1.93
C SER A 153 0.73 -10.28 -3.37
N GLY A 154 1.06 -11.12 -4.36
CA GLY A 154 1.15 -10.70 -5.76
C GLY A 154 -0.15 -10.11 -6.33
N ASN A 155 -1.31 -10.45 -5.77
CA ASN A 155 -2.60 -9.86 -6.11
C ASN A 155 -2.85 -8.45 -5.52
N GLU A 156 -1.96 -7.96 -4.65
CA GLU A 156 -1.99 -6.62 -4.04
C GLU A 156 -1.03 -5.66 -4.77
N VAL A 157 -0.18 -6.19 -5.64
CA VAL A 157 0.93 -5.50 -6.29
C VAL A 157 0.60 -5.23 -7.76
N SER A 158 1.08 -4.10 -8.25
CA SER A 158 0.94 -3.66 -9.64
C SER A 158 2.25 -3.03 -10.11
N PHE A 159 2.46 -2.95 -11.42
CA PHE A 159 3.54 -2.13 -11.97
C PHE A 159 3.24 -0.66 -11.69
N LYS A 160 4.23 0.09 -11.20
CA LYS A 160 4.02 1.53 -11.00
C LYS A 160 3.83 2.25 -12.35
N PRO A 161 3.15 3.40 -12.39
CA PRO A 161 3.09 4.22 -13.59
C PRO A 161 4.49 4.59 -14.07
N LYS A 162 4.73 4.51 -15.37
CA LYS A 162 6.06 4.78 -15.95
C LYS A 162 6.40 6.26 -15.91
N CYS A 163 5.39 7.13 -16.00
CA CYS A 163 5.59 8.58 -15.99
C CYS A 163 5.93 9.15 -14.60
N LEU A 164 5.88 8.33 -13.54
CA LEU A 164 6.09 8.79 -12.17
C LEU A 164 7.40 8.28 -11.56
N SER A 165 8.03 9.14 -10.76
CA SER A 165 9.06 8.72 -9.81
C SER A 165 8.46 7.83 -8.70
N HIS A 166 9.31 7.10 -7.95
CA HIS A 166 8.84 6.33 -6.80
C HIS A 166 8.19 7.20 -5.72
N ILE A 167 8.72 8.41 -5.50
CA ILE A 167 8.19 9.40 -4.56
C ILE A 167 6.74 9.71 -4.95
N GLU A 168 6.52 10.13 -6.18
CA GLU A 168 5.20 10.43 -6.73
C GLU A 168 4.27 9.21 -6.68
N ALA A 169 4.72 8.04 -7.16
CA ALA A 169 3.91 6.84 -7.21
C ALA A 169 3.46 6.37 -5.82
N ALA A 170 4.28 6.51 -4.79
CA ALA A 170 3.93 6.09 -3.43
C ALA A 170 2.78 6.92 -2.80
N ALA A 171 2.35 8.03 -3.42
CA ALA A 171 1.27 8.87 -2.89
C ALA A 171 -0.15 8.39 -3.22
N LEU A 172 -0.28 7.43 -4.13
CA LEU A 172 -1.58 7.06 -4.73
C LEU A 172 -2.23 5.76 -4.24
N PRO A 173 -1.52 4.64 -3.97
CA PRO A 173 -2.17 3.34 -3.96
C PRO A 173 -3.35 3.23 -2.99
N TYR A 174 -3.19 3.66 -1.74
CA TYR A 174 -4.21 3.53 -0.70
C TYR A 174 -5.41 4.44 -0.96
N VAL A 175 -5.16 5.72 -1.27
CA VAL A 175 -6.23 6.69 -1.55
C VAL A 175 -6.94 6.38 -2.88
N GLY A 176 -6.19 5.96 -3.89
CA GLY A 176 -6.66 5.56 -5.20
C GLY A 176 -7.55 4.33 -5.13
N LEU A 177 -7.11 3.28 -4.43
CA LEU A 177 -7.93 2.08 -4.21
C LEU A 177 -9.14 2.34 -3.31
N THR A 178 -9.03 3.27 -2.35
CA THR A 178 -10.17 3.69 -1.53
C THR A 178 -11.24 4.39 -2.37
N ALA A 179 -10.83 5.33 -3.23
CA ALA A 179 -11.74 6.00 -4.17
C ALA A 179 -12.30 5.03 -5.21
N TRP A 180 -11.47 4.13 -5.75
CA TRP A 180 -11.87 3.11 -6.72
C TRP A 180 -12.91 2.16 -6.14
N SER A 181 -12.69 1.66 -4.92
CA SER A 181 -13.68 0.85 -4.20
C SER A 181 -15.01 1.59 -4.06
N ALA A 182 -14.97 2.85 -3.60
CA ALA A 182 -16.19 3.63 -3.39
C ALA A 182 -16.95 3.96 -4.68
N LEU A 183 -16.26 4.40 -5.72
CA LEU A 183 -16.86 4.84 -6.98
C LEU A 183 -17.22 3.66 -7.89
N ASN A 184 -16.30 2.73 -8.08
CA ASN A 184 -16.44 1.63 -9.03
C ASN A 184 -17.07 0.39 -8.42
N GLN A 185 -16.45 -0.21 -7.40
CA GLN A 185 -16.86 -1.52 -6.90
C GLN A 185 -18.19 -1.44 -6.13
N VAL A 186 -18.31 -0.46 -5.24
CA VAL A 186 -19.52 -0.25 -4.42
C VAL A 186 -20.52 0.65 -5.14
N GLY A 187 -20.03 1.71 -5.77
CA GLY A 187 -20.84 2.72 -6.44
C GLY A 187 -21.32 2.35 -7.84
N GLY A 188 -20.71 1.34 -8.46
CA GLY A 188 -21.05 0.89 -9.81
C GLY A 188 -20.70 1.87 -10.94
N LEU A 189 -19.98 2.96 -10.66
CA LEU A 189 -19.55 3.92 -11.68
C LEU A 189 -18.34 3.40 -12.44
N ASN A 190 -18.35 3.54 -13.75
CA ASN A 190 -17.22 3.18 -14.60
C ASN A 190 -17.23 4.03 -15.87
N LYS A 191 -16.17 3.89 -16.68
CA LYS A 191 -15.99 4.59 -17.94
C LYS A 191 -17.21 4.52 -18.88
N SER A 192 -17.97 3.42 -18.87
CA SER A 192 -19.10 3.22 -19.79
C SER A 192 -20.40 3.87 -19.32
N ASN A 193 -20.55 4.19 -18.02
CA ASN A 193 -21.83 4.61 -17.45
C ASN A 193 -21.78 5.93 -16.67
N CYS A 194 -20.63 6.61 -16.62
CA CYS A 194 -20.46 7.86 -15.87
C CYS A 194 -20.74 9.12 -16.69
N SER A 195 -20.71 9.03 -18.02
CA SER A 195 -20.90 10.16 -18.93
C SER A 195 -22.21 10.91 -18.63
N GLY A 196 -22.12 12.21 -18.36
CA GLY A 196 -23.27 13.08 -18.07
C GLY A 196 -23.89 12.92 -16.67
N LYS A 197 -23.40 11.99 -15.83
CA LYS A 197 -23.87 11.87 -14.44
C LYS A 197 -23.37 13.04 -13.60
N ARG A 198 -24.21 13.51 -12.67
CA ARG A 198 -23.86 14.53 -11.69
C ARG A 198 -23.34 13.85 -10.42
N VAL A 199 -22.07 14.11 -10.09
CA VAL A 199 -21.36 13.52 -8.95
C VAL A 199 -21.00 14.62 -7.96
N LEU A 200 -21.41 14.46 -6.71
CA LEU A 200 -21.01 15.32 -5.60
C LEU A 200 -19.93 14.64 -4.76
N ILE A 201 -18.83 15.34 -4.50
CA ILE A 201 -17.73 14.85 -3.67
C ILE A 201 -17.63 15.74 -2.43
N LEU A 202 -18.00 15.19 -1.27
CA LEU A 202 -17.83 15.84 0.03
C LEU A 202 -16.41 15.54 0.55
N GLY A 203 -15.65 16.59 0.88
CA GLY A 203 -14.24 16.47 1.27
C GLY A 203 -13.31 16.31 0.07
N ALA A 204 -13.54 17.09 -0.98
CA ALA A 204 -12.87 16.94 -2.28
C ALA A 204 -11.37 17.30 -2.29
N SER A 205 -10.86 18.00 -1.27
CA SER A 205 -9.47 18.48 -1.22
C SER A 205 -8.47 17.53 -0.55
N GLY A 206 -8.93 16.42 0.03
CA GLY A 206 -8.07 15.40 0.62
C GLY A 206 -7.55 14.37 -0.40
N GLY A 207 -6.73 13.42 0.06
CA GLY A 207 -6.13 12.40 -0.83
C GLY A 207 -7.14 11.60 -1.65
N VAL A 208 -8.20 11.09 -1.00
CA VAL A 208 -9.28 10.38 -1.71
C VAL A 208 -10.08 11.33 -2.60
N GLY A 209 -10.41 12.53 -2.10
CA GLY A 209 -11.23 13.51 -2.82
C GLY A 209 -10.59 14.00 -4.12
N THR A 210 -9.30 14.34 -4.08
CA THR A 210 -8.56 14.84 -5.25
C THR A 210 -8.40 13.78 -6.33
N PHE A 211 -8.18 12.52 -5.94
CA PHE A 211 -8.20 11.40 -6.87
C PHE A 211 -9.60 11.15 -7.43
N ALA A 212 -10.62 11.17 -6.58
CA ALA A 212 -12.01 10.94 -6.97
C ALA A 212 -12.50 11.96 -8.01
N VAL A 213 -12.21 13.26 -7.82
CA VAL A 213 -12.55 14.32 -8.79
C VAL A 213 -12.01 13.96 -10.17
N GLN A 214 -10.72 13.66 -10.26
CA GLN A 214 -10.07 13.35 -11.54
C GLN A 214 -10.62 12.07 -12.17
N LEU A 215 -10.88 11.03 -11.36
CA LEU A 215 -11.39 9.75 -11.85
C LEU A 215 -12.76 9.90 -12.51
N VAL A 216 -13.73 10.54 -11.84
CA VAL A 216 -15.07 10.69 -12.41
C VAL A 216 -15.09 11.70 -13.56
N LYS A 217 -14.20 12.72 -13.56
CA LYS A 217 -13.99 13.58 -14.73
C LYS A 217 -13.44 12.82 -15.91
N ALA A 218 -12.47 11.93 -15.70
CA ALA A 218 -11.92 11.07 -16.74
C ALA A 218 -12.95 10.11 -17.35
N TRP A 219 -14.05 9.84 -16.63
CA TRP A 219 -15.20 9.06 -17.11
C TRP A 219 -16.36 9.92 -17.64
N GLY A 220 -16.21 11.24 -17.71
CA GLY A 220 -17.18 12.16 -18.33
C GLY A 220 -18.31 12.62 -17.42
N ALA A 221 -18.18 12.50 -16.09
CA ALA A 221 -19.16 13.06 -15.17
C ALA A 221 -19.05 14.59 -15.04
N HIS A 222 -20.14 15.20 -14.59
CA HIS A 222 -20.18 16.55 -14.06
C HIS A 222 -19.93 16.49 -12.55
N VAL A 223 -18.91 17.19 -12.07
CA VAL A 223 -18.41 17.07 -10.69
C VAL A 223 -18.63 18.35 -9.92
N THR A 224 -19.36 18.23 -8.82
CA THR A 224 -19.49 19.26 -7.80
C THR A 224 -18.60 18.88 -6.62
N ALA A 225 -17.62 19.73 -6.29
CA ALA A 225 -16.65 19.50 -5.22
C ALA A 225 -16.95 20.39 -4.02
N VAL A 226 -17.02 19.81 -2.83
CA VAL A 226 -17.12 20.56 -1.57
C VAL A 226 -15.78 20.50 -0.84
N CYS A 227 -15.18 21.67 -0.64
CA CYS A 227 -13.89 21.83 0.04
C CYS A 227 -13.83 23.19 0.75
N SER A 228 -12.73 23.48 1.44
CA SER A 228 -12.49 24.82 1.97
C SER A 228 -12.12 25.81 0.85
N HIS A 229 -12.34 27.10 1.09
CA HIS A 229 -12.06 28.16 0.11
C HIS A 229 -10.63 28.11 -0.47
N ASP A 230 -9.63 27.89 0.37
CA ASP A 230 -8.20 27.81 0.00
C ASP A 230 -7.89 26.62 -0.93
N ALA A 231 -8.70 25.57 -0.89
CA ALA A 231 -8.56 24.41 -1.77
C ALA A 231 -9.37 24.55 -3.07
N SER A 232 -10.15 25.62 -3.26
CA SER A 232 -11.05 25.76 -4.41
C SER A 232 -10.31 25.78 -5.75
N THR A 233 -9.22 26.56 -5.85
CA THR A 233 -8.37 26.62 -7.05
C THR A 233 -7.78 25.26 -7.40
N LEU A 234 -7.39 24.49 -6.37
CA LEU A 234 -6.84 23.15 -6.54
C LEU A 234 -7.87 22.22 -7.19
N VAL A 235 -9.05 22.09 -6.58
CA VAL A 235 -10.07 21.14 -7.08
C VAL A 235 -10.65 21.57 -8.43
N LYS A 236 -10.71 22.87 -8.75
CA LYS A 236 -11.03 23.35 -10.11
C LYS A 236 -9.99 22.90 -11.13
N LYS A 237 -8.70 23.03 -10.80
CA LYS A 237 -7.60 22.57 -11.68
C LYS A 237 -7.67 21.06 -11.94
N LEU A 238 -8.16 20.28 -10.99
CA LEU A 238 -8.40 18.84 -11.14
C LEU A 238 -9.62 18.49 -11.99
N GLY A 239 -10.42 19.49 -12.37
CA GLY A 239 -11.57 19.32 -13.26
C GLY A 239 -12.93 19.41 -12.57
N ALA A 240 -13.04 19.82 -11.31
CA ALA A 240 -14.34 20.10 -10.71
C ALA A 240 -15.07 21.21 -11.49
N ASP A 241 -16.31 20.96 -11.89
CA ASP A 241 -17.15 21.90 -12.65
C ASP A 241 -17.76 22.95 -11.70
N ASP A 242 -18.31 22.50 -10.58
CA ASP A 242 -18.81 23.36 -9.50
C ASP A 242 -17.94 23.17 -8.25
N VAL A 243 -17.68 24.26 -7.53
CA VAL A 243 -16.98 24.21 -6.23
C VAL A 243 -17.73 25.01 -5.19
N ILE A 244 -17.99 24.38 -4.05
CA ILE A 244 -18.71 24.99 -2.94
C ILE A 244 -17.81 25.01 -1.71
N ASP A 245 -17.63 26.21 -1.16
CA ASP A 245 -16.93 26.39 0.11
C ASP A 245 -17.87 26.08 1.28
N TYR A 246 -17.58 25.00 2.02
CA TYR A 246 -18.40 24.59 3.16
C TYR A 246 -18.40 25.60 4.32
N LYS A 247 -17.48 26.58 4.33
CA LYS A 247 -17.42 27.64 5.34
C LYS A 247 -18.16 28.92 4.91
N SER A 248 -18.58 29.03 3.65
CA SER A 248 -19.14 30.27 3.08
C SER A 248 -20.59 30.57 3.46
N GLY A 249 -21.26 29.64 4.16
CA GLY A 249 -22.66 29.77 4.55
C GLY A 249 -23.29 28.42 4.84
N ASN A 250 -24.61 28.32 4.64
CA ASN A 250 -25.31 27.04 4.76
C ASN A 250 -25.08 26.17 3.52
N LEU A 251 -24.18 25.20 3.66
CA LEU A 251 -23.83 24.23 2.62
C LEU A 251 -25.05 23.49 2.05
N GLU A 252 -26.02 23.13 2.90
CA GLU A 252 -27.22 22.41 2.46
C GLU A 252 -28.09 23.27 1.54
N GLU A 253 -28.29 24.54 1.90
CA GLU A 253 -29.08 25.48 1.10
C GLU A 253 -28.42 25.75 -0.26
N GLN A 254 -27.10 25.97 -0.27
CA GLN A 254 -26.35 26.15 -1.52
C GLN A 254 -26.50 24.95 -2.44
N LEU A 255 -26.33 23.73 -1.91
CA LEU A 255 -26.47 22.51 -2.70
C LEU A 255 -27.90 22.25 -3.18
N LYS A 256 -28.93 22.65 -2.43
CA LYS A 256 -30.33 22.55 -2.86
C LYS A 256 -30.67 23.45 -4.05
N THR A 257 -29.88 24.49 -4.33
CA THR A 257 -30.06 25.31 -5.54
C THR A 257 -29.59 24.62 -6.81
N LEU A 258 -28.77 23.57 -6.69
CA LEU A 258 -28.25 22.82 -7.81
C LEU A 258 -29.18 21.67 -8.22
N PRO A 259 -29.11 21.21 -9.49
CA PRO A 259 -29.81 20.00 -9.90
C PRO A 259 -29.33 18.78 -9.12
N LEU A 260 -30.28 17.89 -8.79
CA LEU A 260 -30.05 16.66 -8.03
C LEU A 260 -28.93 15.79 -8.62
N PHE A 261 -28.24 15.07 -7.74
CA PHE A 261 -27.08 14.25 -8.06
C PHE A 261 -27.46 12.80 -8.36
N ASP A 262 -26.69 12.16 -9.25
CA ASP A 262 -26.76 10.72 -9.51
C ASP A 262 -25.89 9.94 -8.51
N PHE A 263 -24.85 10.58 -7.97
CA PHE A 263 -23.92 9.97 -7.05
C PHE A 263 -23.39 10.97 -6.01
N ILE A 264 -23.25 10.53 -4.77
CA ILE A 264 -22.56 11.27 -3.71
C ILE A 264 -21.46 10.38 -3.11
N LEU A 265 -20.22 10.88 -3.14
CA LEU A 265 -19.11 10.33 -2.37
C LEU A 265 -18.92 11.16 -1.11
N ASP A 266 -19.04 10.52 0.06
CA ASP A 266 -18.87 11.16 1.36
C ASP A 266 -17.59 10.71 2.07
N ASN A 267 -16.62 11.63 2.16
CA ASN A 267 -15.37 11.45 2.89
C ASN A 267 -15.37 12.16 4.27
N VAL A 268 -16.47 12.81 4.65
CA VAL A 268 -16.58 13.65 5.85
C VAL A 268 -17.38 12.92 6.94
N GLY A 269 -18.53 12.35 6.55
CA GLY A 269 -19.43 11.64 7.45
C GLY A 269 -20.07 12.52 8.54
N GLY A 270 -20.61 11.86 9.56
CA GLY A 270 -21.24 12.54 10.69
C GLY A 270 -22.57 13.19 10.32
N SER A 271 -22.65 14.52 10.35
CA SER A 271 -23.88 15.26 10.10
C SER A 271 -24.27 15.32 8.62
N THR A 272 -23.35 15.07 7.70
CA THR A 272 -23.58 15.08 6.24
C THR A 272 -24.68 14.10 5.83
N GLU A 273 -24.72 12.92 6.44
CA GLU A 273 -25.75 11.89 6.18
C GLU A 273 -27.18 12.37 6.47
N LYS A 274 -27.37 13.41 7.30
CA LYS A 274 -28.71 13.90 7.65
C LYS A 274 -29.38 14.64 6.49
N TRP A 275 -28.61 15.27 5.62
CA TRP A 275 -29.11 16.17 4.57
C TRP A 275 -28.64 15.79 3.16
N ALA A 276 -27.43 15.22 3.01
CA ALA A 276 -26.85 14.97 1.69
C ALA A 276 -27.67 13.96 0.86
N LEU A 277 -28.31 12.98 1.50
CA LEU A 277 -29.15 11.98 0.82
C LEU A 277 -30.41 12.56 0.17
N ASP A 278 -30.84 13.75 0.57
CA ASP A 278 -31.97 14.44 -0.04
C ASP A 278 -31.58 15.20 -1.32
N LEU A 279 -30.28 15.33 -1.61
CA LEU A 279 -29.74 15.89 -2.84
C LEU A 279 -29.64 14.86 -3.99
N LEU A 280 -29.91 13.58 -3.73
CA LEU A 280 -29.90 12.53 -4.75
C LEU A 280 -31.21 12.47 -5.53
N LYS A 281 -31.12 12.15 -6.82
CA LYS A 281 -32.29 11.84 -7.67
C LYS A 281 -33.01 10.60 -7.15
N LYS A 282 -34.27 10.75 -6.75
CA LYS A 282 -35.08 9.63 -6.24
C LYS A 282 -35.49 8.68 -7.38
N TRP A 283 -35.58 7.39 -7.08
CA TRP A 283 -36.10 6.35 -7.98
C TRP A 283 -35.36 6.21 -9.32
N SER A 284 -34.07 6.56 -9.34
CA SER A 284 -33.24 6.56 -10.56
C SER A 284 -32.00 5.65 -10.46
N GLY A 285 -31.86 4.91 -9.35
CA GLY A 285 -30.64 4.18 -9.02
C GLY A 285 -29.52 5.07 -8.43
N ALA A 286 -29.83 6.32 -8.08
CA ALA A 286 -28.86 7.23 -7.49
C ALA A 286 -28.31 6.70 -6.16
N THR A 287 -27.00 6.87 -5.96
CA THR A 287 -26.28 6.16 -4.89
C THR A 287 -25.47 7.12 -4.03
N TYR A 288 -25.61 6.96 -2.72
CA TYR A 288 -24.78 7.59 -1.70
C TYR A 288 -23.79 6.55 -1.17
N VAL A 289 -22.49 6.86 -1.24
CA VAL A 289 -21.41 6.02 -0.71
C VAL A 289 -20.62 6.82 0.31
N THR A 290 -20.50 6.29 1.53
CA THR A 290 -19.65 6.88 2.58
C THR A 290 -18.44 5.99 2.88
N LEU A 291 -17.30 6.62 3.07
CA LEU A 291 -16.04 6.01 3.54
C LEU A 291 -15.85 6.17 5.05
N VAL A 292 -16.66 7.01 5.70
CA VAL A 292 -16.59 7.28 7.15
C VAL A 292 -17.65 6.44 7.84
N THR A 293 -17.22 5.30 8.39
CA THR A 293 -18.12 4.33 9.01
C THR A 293 -17.70 4.01 10.44
N PRO A 294 -18.66 3.66 11.33
CA PRO A 294 -18.34 3.22 12.68
C PRO A 294 -17.89 1.75 12.73
N PHE A 295 -17.50 1.12 11.61
CA PHE A 295 -17.21 -0.32 11.55
C PHE A 295 -16.15 -0.75 12.57
N LEU A 296 -14.95 -0.16 12.49
CA LEU A 296 -13.85 -0.50 13.39
C LEU A 296 -14.10 0.02 14.82
N ILE A 297 -14.65 1.22 14.96
CA ILE A 297 -14.87 1.81 16.29
C ILE A 297 -15.94 1.06 17.10
N ASN A 298 -16.93 0.46 16.44
CA ASN A 298 -17.93 -0.38 17.10
C ASN A 298 -17.26 -1.63 17.69
N MET A 299 -16.35 -2.26 16.95
CA MET A 299 -15.61 -3.44 17.45
C MET A 299 -14.61 -3.08 18.55
N ASP A 300 -13.97 -1.90 18.47
CA ASP A 300 -13.08 -1.44 19.55
C ASP A 300 -13.86 -1.18 20.85
N LYS A 301 -15.07 -0.61 20.76
CA LYS A 301 -15.89 -0.24 21.93
C LYS A 301 -16.68 -1.39 22.53
N LEU A 302 -17.21 -2.28 21.70
CA LEU A 302 -18.16 -3.31 22.11
C LEU A 302 -17.58 -4.74 21.99
N GLY A 303 -16.36 -4.89 21.50
CA GLY A 303 -15.82 -6.18 21.11
C GLY A 303 -16.35 -6.67 19.75
N VAL A 304 -15.78 -7.76 19.25
CA VAL A 304 -16.06 -8.25 17.88
C VAL A 304 -17.53 -8.58 17.68
N ALA A 305 -18.15 -9.37 18.58
CA ALA A 305 -19.51 -9.87 18.38
C ALA A 305 -20.56 -8.74 18.43
N ASP A 306 -20.60 -7.99 19.53
CA ASP A 306 -21.57 -6.91 19.72
C ASP A 306 -21.29 -5.73 18.80
N GLY A 307 -20.02 -5.45 18.50
CA GLY A 307 -19.62 -4.44 17.52
C GLY A 307 -20.09 -4.78 16.11
N MET A 308 -20.02 -6.05 15.70
CA MET A 308 -20.55 -6.51 14.41
C MET A 308 -22.08 -6.49 14.39
N LEU A 309 -22.75 -6.86 15.48
CA LEU A 309 -24.21 -6.77 15.60
C LEU A 309 -24.69 -5.32 15.48
N GLN A 310 -24.12 -4.40 16.26
CA GLN A 310 -24.45 -2.97 16.20
C GLN A 310 -24.21 -2.38 14.80
N THR A 311 -23.11 -2.81 14.15
CA THR A 311 -22.82 -2.45 12.77
C THR A 311 -23.91 -2.95 11.82
N GLY A 312 -24.29 -4.22 11.91
CA GLY A 312 -25.32 -4.83 11.08
C GLY A 312 -26.68 -4.12 11.23
N VAL A 313 -27.08 -3.81 12.46
CA VAL A 313 -28.29 -3.02 12.75
C VAL A 313 -28.21 -1.63 12.11
N THR A 314 -27.05 -0.96 12.23
CA THR A 314 -26.84 0.39 11.67
C THR A 314 -26.92 0.38 10.14
N VAL A 315 -26.20 -0.53 9.47
CA VAL A 315 -26.20 -0.63 8.01
C VAL A 315 -27.57 -1.05 7.49
N GLY A 316 -28.18 -2.07 8.09
CA GLY A 316 -29.49 -2.58 7.68
C GLY A 316 -30.58 -1.53 7.79
N SER A 317 -30.68 -0.85 8.95
CA SER A 317 -31.67 0.20 9.17
C SER A 317 -31.49 1.40 8.24
N LYS A 318 -30.25 1.90 8.07
CA LYS A 318 -29.98 3.01 7.14
C LYS A 318 -30.27 2.61 5.69
N THR A 319 -29.82 1.43 5.26
CA THR A 319 -30.04 0.95 3.90
C THR A 319 -31.54 0.83 3.61
N LEU A 320 -32.32 0.20 4.49
CA LEU A 320 -33.77 0.08 4.32
C LEU A 320 -34.45 1.46 4.31
N LYS A 321 -34.14 2.32 5.29
CA LYS A 321 -34.69 3.68 5.39
C LYS A 321 -34.48 4.47 4.10
N HIS A 322 -33.30 4.40 3.50
CA HIS A 322 -32.96 5.17 2.31
C HIS A 322 -33.46 4.51 1.02
N LEU A 323 -33.50 3.17 0.97
CA LEU A 323 -34.13 2.44 -0.12
C LEU A 323 -35.62 2.77 -0.25
N LEU A 324 -36.34 2.87 0.88
CA LEU A 324 -37.75 3.30 0.90
C LEU A 324 -37.94 4.75 0.44
N LYS A 325 -36.89 5.58 0.50
CA LYS A 325 -36.85 6.93 -0.07
C LYS A 325 -36.41 6.95 -1.54
N GLY A 326 -36.18 5.79 -2.17
CA GLY A 326 -35.80 5.67 -3.57
C GLY A 326 -34.32 5.93 -3.88
N VAL A 327 -33.42 5.81 -2.91
CA VAL A 327 -31.96 5.98 -3.12
C VAL A 327 -31.16 4.86 -2.47
N HIS A 328 -29.98 4.56 -3.01
CA HIS A 328 -29.10 3.54 -2.43
C HIS A 328 -28.14 4.17 -1.42
N TYR A 329 -28.08 3.61 -0.22
CA TYR A 329 -27.07 3.95 0.79
C TYR A 329 -26.07 2.79 0.90
N ARG A 330 -24.77 3.09 0.82
CA ARG A 330 -23.70 2.09 0.86
C ARG A 330 -22.50 2.58 1.68
N TRP A 331 -21.80 1.62 2.25
CA TRP A 331 -20.48 1.81 2.84
C TRP A 331 -19.44 1.26 1.89
N ALA A 332 -18.33 1.97 1.76
CA ALA A 332 -17.16 1.49 1.06
C ALA A 332 -15.96 1.41 2.01
N PHE A 333 -15.03 0.54 1.67
CA PHE A 333 -13.80 0.33 2.41
C PHE A 333 -12.64 0.22 1.44
N PHE A 334 -11.44 0.54 1.92
CA PHE A 334 -10.21 0.20 1.22
C PHE A 334 -10.17 -1.31 0.92
N MET A 335 -9.82 -1.66 -0.32
CA MET A 335 -9.60 -3.03 -0.75
C MET A 335 -8.28 -3.11 -1.51
N PRO A 336 -7.31 -3.94 -1.08
CA PRO A 336 -6.05 -4.11 -1.80
C PRO A 336 -6.30 -4.85 -3.12
N SER A 337 -5.82 -4.29 -4.23
CA SER A 337 -6.03 -4.87 -5.57
C SER A 337 -4.97 -4.38 -6.54
N GLY A 338 -4.04 -5.27 -6.92
CA GLY A 338 -3.10 -5.08 -8.01
C GLY A 338 -3.80 -4.77 -9.34
N PRO A 339 -4.81 -5.55 -9.77
CA PRO A 339 -5.54 -5.28 -11.02
C PRO A 339 -6.19 -3.89 -11.07
N SER A 340 -6.74 -3.42 -9.94
CA SER A 340 -7.31 -2.07 -9.89
C SER A 340 -6.21 -1.00 -9.91
N LEU A 341 -5.04 -1.26 -9.33
CA LEU A 341 -3.88 -0.39 -9.48
C LEU A 341 -3.35 -0.36 -10.92
N ASP A 342 -3.45 -1.45 -11.69
CA ASP A 342 -3.08 -1.44 -13.12
C ASP A 342 -3.97 -0.49 -13.92
N GLU A 343 -5.30 -0.50 -13.68
CA GLU A 343 -6.22 0.46 -14.31
C GLU A 343 -5.92 1.91 -13.88
N ILE A 344 -5.59 2.12 -12.61
CA ILE A 344 -5.19 3.43 -12.10
C ILE A 344 -3.88 3.87 -12.75
N ALA A 345 -2.92 2.96 -12.94
CA ALA A 345 -1.65 3.26 -13.59
C ALA A 345 -1.85 3.68 -15.04
N GLU A 346 -2.74 3.03 -15.78
CA GLU A 346 -3.11 3.44 -17.14
C GLU A 346 -3.72 4.85 -17.18
N LEU A 347 -4.58 5.20 -16.22
CA LEU A 347 -5.15 6.54 -16.12
C LEU A 347 -4.08 7.62 -15.82
N VAL A 348 -3.06 7.26 -15.03
CA VAL A 348 -1.94 8.15 -14.73
C VAL A 348 -1.00 8.30 -15.92
N ASP A 349 -0.60 7.19 -16.56
CA ASP A 349 0.28 7.21 -17.74
C ASP A 349 -0.38 7.89 -18.95
N SER A 350 -1.71 7.81 -19.07
CA SER A 350 -2.48 8.56 -20.09
C SER A 350 -2.74 10.02 -19.75
N GLY A 351 -2.25 10.52 -18.60
CA GLY A 351 -2.37 11.91 -18.18
C GLY A 351 -3.77 12.33 -17.74
N LYS A 352 -4.69 11.38 -17.54
CA LYS A 352 -6.06 11.66 -17.08
C LYS A 352 -6.15 11.88 -15.58
N VAL A 353 -5.25 11.24 -14.84
CA VAL A 353 -5.07 11.46 -13.41
C VAL A 353 -3.67 12.03 -13.22
N SER A 354 -3.62 13.27 -12.76
CA SER A 354 -2.40 13.94 -12.35
C SER A 354 -2.18 13.77 -10.85
N LEU A 355 -0.92 13.68 -10.47
CA LEU A 355 -0.52 13.75 -9.08
C LEU A 355 -0.52 15.18 -8.59
N LEU A 356 -1.03 15.34 -7.38
CA LEU A 356 -0.95 16.58 -6.63
C LEU A 356 0.02 16.36 -5.48
N PHE A 357 1.27 16.68 -5.78
CA PHE A 357 2.37 16.55 -4.84
C PHE A 357 2.45 17.79 -3.96
N CYS A 358 2.22 17.65 -2.64
CA CYS A 358 2.20 18.80 -1.73
C CYS A 358 3.53 19.01 -0.98
N GLU A 359 4.21 17.94 -0.54
CA GLU A 359 5.50 18.05 0.16
C GLU A 359 6.22 16.69 0.28
N SER A 360 7.51 16.59 -0.06
CA SER A 360 8.37 15.44 0.29
C SER A 360 9.25 15.81 1.46
N VAL A 361 9.29 14.98 2.50
CA VAL A 361 10.27 15.13 3.58
C VAL A 361 11.34 14.07 3.41
N GLN A 362 12.47 14.43 2.81
CA GLN A 362 13.61 13.52 2.70
C GLN A 362 14.27 13.37 4.07
N CYS A 363 13.93 12.31 4.78
CA CYS A 363 14.53 12.00 6.07
C CYS A 363 15.61 10.91 5.89
N PRO A 364 16.91 11.26 6.00
CA PRO A 364 17.96 10.26 5.95
C PRO A 364 17.84 9.28 7.12
N VAL A 365 17.99 7.99 6.84
CA VAL A 365 17.93 6.84 7.77
C VAL A 365 19.00 6.91 8.90
N THR A 366 19.79 7.99 8.95
CA THR A 366 21.06 8.02 9.67
C THR A 366 21.21 9.02 10.82
N ASN A 367 20.24 9.86 11.20
CA ASN A 367 20.39 10.62 12.47
C ASN A 367 19.07 11.03 13.15
N SER A 368 18.84 10.45 14.33
CA SER A 368 18.23 10.89 15.61
C SER A 368 17.13 11.98 15.72
N LYS A 369 16.63 12.62 14.67
CA LYS A 369 15.43 13.48 14.75
C LYS A 369 14.60 13.36 13.49
N TRP A 370 13.69 12.40 13.50
CA TRP A 370 12.61 12.39 12.54
C TRP A 370 11.49 13.33 13.02
N ARG A 371 11.04 14.21 12.14
CA ARG A 371 9.79 14.96 12.33
C ARG A 371 8.72 14.30 11.46
N ILE A 372 7.84 13.56 12.10
CA ILE A 372 6.50 13.33 11.53
C ILE A 372 5.83 14.70 11.61
N LEU A 373 5.63 15.35 10.46
CA LEU A 373 4.83 16.57 10.42
C LEU A 373 3.37 16.15 10.68
N ALA A 374 3.01 16.11 11.96
CA ALA A 374 1.63 16.00 12.39
C ALA A 374 0.96 17.36 12.11
N PHE A 375 0.22 17.46 11.02
CA PHE A 375 -0.62 18.62 10.79
C PHE A 375 -1.90 18.50 11.64
N PRO A 376 -2.43 19.63 12.16
CA PRO A 376 -3.66 19.62 12.93
C PRO A 376 -4.81 19.02 12.11
N ALA A 377 -5.66 18.21 12.75
CA ALA A 377 -6.87 17.70 12.16
C ALA A 377 -7.69 18.85 11.55
N GLY A 378 -7.93 18.82 10.23
CA GLY A 378 -8.80 19.77 9.54
C GLY A 378 -8.20 20.53 8.35
N HIS A 379 -6.88 20.47 8.11
CA HIS A 379 -6.24 21.05 6.92
C HIS A 379 -5.34 20.02 6.25
N MET A 380 -5.94 19.02 5.60
CA MET A 380 -5.22 18.03 4.80
C MET A 380 -5.42 18.32 3.31
N MET A 381 -4.63 19.24 2.76
CA MET A 381 -4.39 19.29 1.32
C MET A 381 -3.32 18.25 1.01
N ASN A 382 -3.70 17.13 0.37
CA ASN A 382 -2.81 16.06 -0.14
C ASN A 382 -1.46 15.89 0.58
N LEU A 383 -1.51 15.64 1.89
CA LEU A 383 -0.33 15.49 2.72
C LEU A 383 0.13 14.03 2.72
N THR A 384 0.89 13.70 1.67
CA THR A 384 1.69 12.49 1.61
C THR A 384 3.08 12.83 2.12
N SER A 385 3.38 12.58 3.39
CA SER A 385 4.77 12.62 3.85
C SER A 385 5.48 11.38 3.32
N LEU A 386 6.41 11.60 2.40
CA LEU A 386 7.13 10.54 1.72
C LEU A 386 8.46 10.23 2.39
N PHE A 387 8.67 8.95 2.66
CA PHE A 387 9.96 8.42 3.10
C PHE A 387 10.77 8.06 1.87
N SER A 388 12.08 8.34 1.86
CA SER A 388 12.97 7.86 0.81
C SER A 388 14.19 7.19 1.42
N PHE A 389 14.42 5.92 1.04
CA PHE A 389 15.60 5.18 1.48
C PHE A 389 16.75 5.44 0.49
N PRO A 390 17.94 5.87 0.96
CA PRO A 390 19.08 6.04 0.07
C PRO A 390 19.45 4.69 -0.56
N ALA A 391 19.65 4.67 -1.88
CA ALA A 391 20.15 3.50 -2.58
C ALA A 391 21.54 3.14 -2.05
N VAL A 392 21.68 1.97 -1.39
CA VAL A 392 22.99 1.41 -1.05
C VAL A 392 23.62 0.84 -2.33
N HIS A 393 24.07 1.73 -3.22
CA HIS A 393 24.91 1.37 -4.38
C HIS A 393 26.37 1.31 -3.91
N ARG A 394 26.79 0.14 -3.40
CA ARG A 394 28.19 -0.32 -3.40
C ARG A 394 28.33 -1.72 -2.79
N THR A 395 27.90 -2.78 -3.50
CA THR A 395 28.47 -4.17 -3.43
C THR A 395 27.70 -5.22 -4.24
N LEU A 396 26.52 -4.90 -4.81
CA LEU A 396 25.68 -5.91 -5.48
C LEU A 396 26.14 -6.26 -6.91
N GLU A 397 26.70 -5.32 -7.68
CA GLU A 397 27.16 -5.62 -9.05
C GLU A 397 28.43 -6.48 -9.10
N SER A 398 29.32 -6.37 -8.11
CA SER A 398 30.58 -7.14 -8.10
C SER A 398 30.38 -8.63 -7.77
N SER A 399 29.32 -8.97 -7.03
CA SER A 399 29.09 -10.34 -6.55
C SER A 399 28.36 -11.21 -7.57
N LEU A 400 27.56 -10.60 -8.46
CA LEU A 400 26.90 -11.29 -9.57
C LEU A 400 27.83 -11.46 -10.78
N GLN A 401 28.82 -10.59 -10.98
CA GLN A 401 29.86 -10.79 -11.99
C GLN A 401 30.96 -11.78 -11.56
N GLN A 402 31.23 -11.96 -10.25
CA GLN A 402 32.22 -12.92 -9.77
C GLN A 402 31.73 -14.38 -9.70
N ALA A 403 30.42 -14.63 -9.81
CA ALA A 403 29.86 -15.99 -9.81
C ALA A 403 29.83 -16.63 -11.22
N GLY A 404 30.10 -15.87 -12.29
CA GLY A 404 30.11 -16.35 -13.68
C GLY A 404 31.50 -16.59 -14.28
N GLY A 405 32.58 -16.42 -13.50
CA GLY A 405 33.95 -16.47 -14.01
C GLY A 405 34.80 -17.57 -13.37
N ALA A 406 34.98 -18.68 -14.10
CA ALA A 406 36.21 -19.47 -14.25
C ALA A 406 35.99 -21.00 -14.20
N SER A 407 36.09 -21.65 -15.37
CA SER A 407 37.12 -22.66 -15.61
C SER A 407 37.21 -22.99 -17.11
N VAL A 408 38.22 -22.46 -17.79
CA VAL A 408 38.73 -23.04 -19.04
C VAL A 408 40.25 -23.12 -18.88
N LEU A 409 40.78 -24.33 -18.84
CA LEU A 409 42.21 -24.62 -18.92
C LEU A 409 42.67 -24.60 -20.38
N PRO A 410 43.95 -24.30 -20.67
CA PRO A 410 44.40 -23.98 -22.01
C PRO A 410 44.84 -25.20 -22.82
N GLY A 411 44.56 -25.14 -24.13
CA GLY A 411 45.41 -25.74 -25.16
C GLY A 411 44.86 -27.00 -25.82
N THR A 412 44.34 -26.88 -27.03
CA THR A 412 44.96 -27.47 -28.24
C THR A 412 44.25 -26.96 -29.49
N HIS A 413 45.04 -26.46 -30.44
CA HIS A 413 44.61 -26.08 -31.78
C HIS A 413 44.02 -27.28 -32.54
N LEU A 414 43.00 -27.03 -33.37
CA LEU A 414 42.86 -27.49 -34.77
C LEU A 414 41.46 -27.13 -35.31
N GLY A 415 41.40 -26.59 -36.54
CA GLY A 415 40.25 -26.77 -37.44
C GLY A 415 39.34 -25.56 -37.67
N GLU A 416 39.43 -25.00 -38.87
CA GLU A 416 38.57 -23.98 -39.46
C GLU A 416 37.12 -24.44 -39.75
N ASN A 417 36.31 -23.44 -40.16
CA ASN A 417 35.22 -23.48 -41.16
C ASN A 417 33.74 -23.37 -40.69
N PRO A 418 32.83 -22.78 -41.50
CA PRO A 418 32.14 -21.54 -41.16
C PRO A 418 30.65 -21.53 -41.55
N TYR A 419 29.70 -21.29 -40.64
CA TYR A 419 28.32 -21.02 -41.07
C TYR A 419 27.66 -19.98 -40.17
N LYS A 420 27.67 -18.73 -40.64
CA LYS A 420 26.58 -17.76 -40.43
C LYS A 420 25.52 -18.03 -41.51
N PRO A 421 24.24 -17.76 -41.20
CA PRO A 421 23.67 -16.58 -41.83
C PRO A 421 22.84 -15.71 -40.88
N SER A 422 23.05 -14.42 -41.06
CA SER A 422 22.23 -13.28 -40.66
C SER A 422 20.91 -13.23 -41.43
N ILE A 423 19.80 -12.95 -40.74
CA ILE A 423 18.58 -12.38 -41.34
C ILE A 423 17.98 -11.35 -40.36
N HIS A 424 18.01 -10.08 -40.79
CA HIS A 424 17.12 -9.00 -40.36
C HIS A 424 15.80 -9.10 -41.14
N PHE A 425 14.68 -8.63 -40.58
CA PHE A 425 13.78 -7.65 -41.25
C PHE A 425 12.75 -7.05 -40.26
N HIS A 426 12.52 -5.75 -40.45
CA HIS A 426 11.52 -4.86 -39.85
C HIS A 426 10.09 -5.19 -40.31
N VAL A 427 9.09 -4.93 -39.45
CA VAL A 427 8.07 -3.86 -39.57
C VAL A 427 7.71 -3.38 -38.17
#